data_AF-A0A533U427-F1
#
_entry.id   AF-A0A533U427-F1
#
_cell.length_a   1.000
_cell.length_b   1.000
_cell.length_c   1.000
_cell.angle_alpha   90.00
_cell.angle_beta   90.00
_cell.angle_gamma   90.00
#
_symmetry.space_group_name_H-M   'P 1'
#
loop_
_entity.id
_entity.type
_entity.pdbx_description
1 polymer ?
#
loop_
_entity_poly.entity_id
_entity_poly.type
_entity_poly.pdbx_seq_one_letter_code
_entity_poly.pdbx_strand_id
1 'polypeptide(L)'
;MKKVANFINHEYYREALARLCRIAQRSAHDERLVLDDWEKLHLSNYHSSEEKAHTIKQVMERFGNDAFIILSDEIEKDPLLWFQAVDEHCNRIFGPDSILPHDKIDDGDGESIVLPIYPGFGGGKRREQYGNTAFWLKHHRVIPLNAPLSVAEIPQGYKDWATQHLIGEMVKIAIIHFADGSYPITRDSSIQSFVFNDLSDEAIRLEKALECIRAAKSEGAHILVMPELTITPVIRLKITNKLDLLNEKEGENHALSVPVIVLGSFHEQVEMGLRNHAEAILGLDGTYLFGCDKRRSVTFNNCREGIECASTPLTCLLTPLGLMAMAICKDMFDGKPAAALSSLSPDWLLVPSMSEKLNPHRAAAKQLHDTGGTVVAVANQEMPGIKGYDPGFVHHEEREDCTTDMMFVTVARKDNHLRRIK
;
A
#
# COMPACT_ATOMS: atom_id res chain seq x y z
N MET A 1 13.93 -8.91 26.03
CA MET A 1 14.25 -7.61 26.64
C MET A 1 15.75 -7.31 26.67
N LYS A 2 16.64 -8.17 27.21
CA LYS A 2 18.11 -7.93 27.18
C LYS A 2 18.71 -7.54 25.82
N LYS A 3 18.33 -8.21 24.72
CA LYS A 3 18.75 -7.82 23.35
C LYS A 3 18.27 -6.41 22.96
N VAL A 4 17.05 -6.03 23.34
CA VAL A 4 16.50 -4.68 23.09
C VAL A 4 17.36 -3.64 23.78
N ALA A 5 17.64 -3.81 25.08
CA ALA A 5 18.52 -2.91 25.82
C ALA A 5 19.91 -2.82 25.16
N ASN A 6 20.46 -3.94 24.71
CA ASN A 6 21.75 -3.97 24.03
C ASN A 6 21.73 -3.18 22.70
N PHE A 7 20.71 -3.37 21.86
CA PHE A 7 20.58 -2.61 20.62
C PHE A 7 20.52 -1.11 20.90
N ILE A 8 19.73 -0.71 21.88
CA ILE A 8 19.58 0.70 22.20
C ILE A 8 20.88 1.32 22.75
N ASN A 9 21.63 0.60 23.59
CA ASN A 9 22.93 1.06 24.09
C ASN A 9 23.96 1.28 22.97
N HIS A 10 23.78 0.64 21.82
CA HIS A 10 24.63 0.78 20.64
C HIS A 10 23.97 1.62 19.54
N GLU A 11 22.93 2.39 19.86
CA GLU A 11 22.20 3.27 18.93
C GLU A 11 21.51 2.53 17.76
N TYR A 12 21.30 1.22 17.89
CA TYR A 12 20.56 0.38 16.94
C TYR A 12 19.05 0.43 17.21
N TYR A 13 18.47 1.63 17.14
CA TYR A 13 17.08 1.86 17.54
C TYR A 13 16.06 1.16 16.63
N ARG A 14 16.37 1.00 15.34
CA ARG A 14 15.50 0.28 14.39
C ARG A 14 15.44 -1.20 14.73
N GLU A 15 16.58 -1.80 15.07
CA GLU A 15 16.73 -3.19 15.51
C GLU A 15 16.00 -3.40 16.83
N ALA A 16 16.14 -2.45 17.76
CA ALA A 16 15.40 -2.46 19.02
C ALA A 16 13.88 -2.43 18.78
N LEU A 17 13.39 -1.57 17.88
CA LEU A 17 11.98 -1.47 17.55
C LEU A 17 11.46 -2.75 16.89
N ALA A 18 12.18 -3.30 15.92
CA ALA A 18 11.83 -4.57 15.30
C ALA A 18 11.82 -5.72 16.30
N ARG A 19 12.81 -5.74 17.20
CA ARG A 19 12.90 -6.73 18.27
C ARG A 19 11.71 -6.68 19.21
N LEU A 20 11.34 -5.49 19.64
CA LEU A 20 10.17 -5.28 20.49
C LEU A 20 8.90 -5.77 19.79
N CYS A 21 8.71 -5.44 18.51
CA CYS A 21 7.57 -5.91 17.72
C CYS A 21 7.52 -7.44 17.61
N ARG A 22 8.68 -8.09 17.39
CA ARG A 22 8.76 -9.54 17.35
C ARG A 22 8.41 -10.18 18.68
N ILE A 23 8.86 -9.61 19.81
CA ILE A 23 8.53 -10.11 21.15
C ILE A 23 7.02 -9.97 21.40
N ALA A 24 6.42 -8.83 21.07
CA ALA A 24 4.98 -8.60 21.20
C ALA A 24 4.14 -9.60 20.38
N GLN A 25 4.69 -10.17 19.31
CA GLN A 25 4.04 -11.16 18.45
C GLN A 25 4.31 -12.62 18.81
N ARG A 26 5.21 -12.91 19.76
CA ARG A 26 5.53 -14.30 20.10
C ARG A 26 4.28 -15.00 20.62
N SER A 27 3.83 -16.04 19.92
CA SER A 27 2.74 -16.88 20.41
C SER A 27 3.23 -17.65 21.63
N ALA A 28 2.62 -17.40 22.78
CA ALA A 28 2.82 -18.22 23.95
C ALA A 28 1.92 -19.47 23.86
N HIS A 29 1.99 -20.25 22.77
CA HIS A 29 1.11 -21.41 22.51
C HIS A 29 -0.42 -21.20 22.66
N ASP A 30 -0.85 -19.97 22.90
CA ASP A 30 -2.22 -19.50 22.93
C ASP A 30 -2.21 -17.99 22.60
N GLU A 31 -3.28 -17.55 21.99
CA GLU A 31 -3.53 -16.26 21.32
C GLU A 31 -3.03 -15.01 22.06
N ARG A 32 -2.25 -14.13 21.40
CA ARG A 32 -1.98 -12.69 21.75
C ARG A 32 -1.55 -12.34 23.19
N LEU A 33 -1.32 -13.32 24.07
CA LEU A 33 -1.11 -13.13 25.51
C LEU A 33 0.00 -12.13 25.88
N VAL A 34 1.11 -12.09 25.13
CA VAL A 34 2.27 -11.25 25.50
C VAL A 34 1.93 -9.76 25.44
N LEU A 35 1.29 -9.30 24.35
CA LEU A 35 0.95 -7.89 24.21
C LEU A 35 -0.21 -7.50 25.13
N ASP A 36 -1.21 -8.36 25.28
CA ASP A 36 -2.30 -8.16 26.23
C ASP A 36 -1.79 -8.07 27.68
N ASP A 37 -0.78 -8.88 28.04
CA ASP A 37 -0.16 -8.84 29.35
C ASP A 37 0.68 -7.58 29.54
N TRP A 38 1.37 -7.11 28.50
CA TRP A 38 2.05 -5.82 28.52
C TRP A 38 1.06 -4.66 28.72
N GLU A 39 -0.11 -4.72 28.08
CA GLU A 39 -1.17 -3.72 28.25
C GLU A 39 -1.74 -3.73 29.66
N LYS A 40 -2.02 -4.91 30.22
CA LYS A 40 -2.45 -5.03 31.64
C LYS A 40 -1.41 -4.47 32.59
N LEU A 41 -0.13 -4.80 32.37
CA LEU A 41 0.99 -4.28 33.16
C LEU A 41 1.03 -2.74 33.11
N HIS A 42 0.94 -2.17 31.91
CA HIS A 42 0.92 -0.73 31.70
C HIS A 42 -0.31 -0.05 32.36
N LEU A 43 -1.51 -0.62 32.19
CA LEU A 43 -2.76 -0.14 32.79
C LEU A 43 -2.73 -0.18 34.33
N SER A 44 -2.11 -1.19 34.92
CA SER A 44 -1.95 -1.29 36.38
C SER A 44 -1.00 -0.26 36.99
N ASN A 45 -0.18 0.40 36.17
CA ASN A 45 0.86 1.34 36.60
C ASN A 45 0.45 2.83 36.46
N TYR A 46 -0.85 3.14 36.37
CA TYR A 46 -1.38 4.50 36.09
C TYR A 46 -1.20 5.50 37.24
N HIS A 47 -0.03 6.15 37.26
CA HIS A 47 0.04 7.61 37.39
C HIS A 47 0.31 8.18 35.99
N SER A 48 -0.24 9.36 35.68
CA SER A 48 -0.60 9.82 34.32
C SER A 48 0.37 9.40 33.19
N SER A 49 -0.17 8.76 32.15
CA SER A 49 0.60 8.23 31.01
C SER A 49 1.38 9.33 30.25
N GLU A 50 0.91 10.57 30.29
CA GLU A 50 1.62 11.73 29.76
C GLU A 50 2.90 12.08 30.54
N GLU A 51 2.87 12.05 31.88
CA GLU A 51 4.06 12.33 32.69
C GLU A 51 5.14 11.27 32.49
N LYS A 52 4.75 9.99 32.36
CA LYS A 52 5.69 8.89 32.12
C LYS A 52 6.30 8.91 30.72
N ALA A 53 5.52 9.17 29.68
CA ALA A 53 6.05 9.34 28.32
C ALA A 53 7.00 10.55 28.24
N HIS A 54 6.64 11.63 28.94
CA HIS A 54 7.51 12.80 29.08
C HIS A 54 8.79 12.46 29.86
N THR A 55 8.70 11.66 30.92
CA THR A 55 9.84 11.22 31.74
C THR A 55 10.80 10.34 30.95
N ILE A 56 10.32 9.34 30.20
CA ILE A 56 11.21 8.50 29.38
C ILE A 56 11.84 9.31 28.26
N LYS A 57 11.09 10.21 27.62
CA LYS A 57 11.64 11.17 26.65
C LYS A 57 12.75 12.03 27.28
N GLN A 58 12.51 12.60 28.46
CA GLN A 58 13.51 13.37 29.19
C GLN A 58 14.72 12.52 29.58
N VAL A 59 14.54 11.26 29.94
CA VAL A 59 15.64 10.35 30.31
C VAL A 59 16.47 9.99 29.08
N MET A 60 15.84 9.67 27.94
CA MET A 60 16.55 9.45 26.67
C MET A 60 17.32 10.70 26.23
N GLU A 61 16.70 11.88 26.34
CA GLU A 61 17.34 13.17 26.00
C GLU A 61 18.46 13.56 26.96
N ARG A 62 18.34 13.23 28.25
CA ARG A 62 19.29 13.63 29.29
C ARG A 62 20.49 12.71 29.43
N PHE A 63 20.27 11.41 29.27
CA PHE A 63 21.29 10.40 29.54
C PHE A 63 21.81 9.72 28.28
N GLY A 64 21.22 9.99 27.10
CA GLY A 64 21.69 9.43 25.83
C GLY A 64 21.89 7.92 25.92
N ASN A 65 23.13 7.47 25.68
CA ASN A 65 23.52 6.06 25.67
C ASN A 65 23.49 5.40 27.07
N ASP A 66 23.56 6.17 28.16
CA ASP A 66 23.54 5.66 29.54
C ASP A 66 22.12 5.50 30.10
N ALA A 67 21.11 6.11 29.45
CA ALA A 67 19.71 6.06 29.87
C ALA A 67 19.22 4.62 30.03
N PHE A 68 19.68 3.73 29.15
CA PHE A 68 19.17 2.37 29.01
C PHE A 68 19.93 1.33 29.84
N ILE A 69 21.19 1.60 30.19
CA ILE A 69 21.94 0.81 31.18
C ILE A 69 21.31 0.96 32.57
N ILE A 70 20.85 2.16 32.91
CA ILE A 70 20.21 2.47 34.19
C ILE A 70 18.78 1.88 34.26
N LEU A 71 18.14 1.69 33.10
CA LEU A 71 16.71 1.39 33.03
C LEU A 71 16.36 0.02 32.43
N SER A 72 17.31 -0.91 32.24
CA SER A 72 17.01 -2.25 31.69
C SER A 72 15.91 -2.98 32.48
N ASP A 73 15.94 -2.83 33.80
CA ASP A 73 14.92 -3.38 34.70
C ASP A 73 13.57 -2.66 34.55
N GLU A 74 13.58 -1.38 34.18
CA GLU A 74 12.37 -0.60 33.88
C GLU A 74 11.79 -0.99 32.50
N ILE A 75 12.60 -1.47 31.55
CA ILE A 75 12.08 -2.02 30.28
C ILE A 75 11.22 -3.26 30.52
N GLU A 76 11.61 -4.10 31.47
CA GLU A 76 10.81 -5.27 31.84
C GLU A 76 9.54 -4.89 32.63
N LYS A 77 9.56 -3.76 33.36
CA LYS A 77 8.40 -3.26 34.15
C LYS A 77 7.37 -2.47 33.34
N ASP A 78 7.75 -1.87 32.20
CA ASP A 78 6.81 -1.12 31.35
C ASP A 78 7.20 -1.18 29.86
N PRO A 79 7.15 -2.36 29.23
CA PRO A 79 7.64 -2.56 27.86
C PRO A 79 6.90 -1.74 26.80
N LEU A 80 5.64 -1.37 27.03
CA LEU A 80 4.85 -0.54 26.10
C LEU A 80 5.32 0.91 26.06
N LEU A 81 5.69 1.46 27.21
CA LEU A 81 6.22 2.81 27.28
C LEU A 81 7.55 2.91 26.51
N TRP A 82 8.38 1.87 26.58
CA TRP A 82 9.58 1.75 25.77
C TRP A 82 9.30 1.58 24.29
N PHE A 83 8.27 0.83 23.95
CA PHE A 83 7.79 0.71 22.57
C PHE A 83 7.51 2.09 21.96
N GLN A 84 6.76 2.94 22.67
CA GLN A 84 6.45 4.31 22.25
C GLN A 84 7.70 5.20 22.20
N ALA A 85 8.57 5.09 23.22
CA ALA A 85 9.76 5.93 23.30
C ALA A 85 10.75 5.63 22.18
N VAL A 86 10.97 4.35 21.84
CA VAL A 86 11.83 3.95 20.73
C VAL A 86 11.19 4.35 19.39
N ASP A 87 9.88 4.18 19.20
CA ASP A 87 9.18 4.62 17.98
C ASP A 87 9.33 6.13 17.74
N GLU A 88 9.09 6.94 18.78
CA GLU A 88 9.24 8.40 18.75
C GLU A 88 10.70 8.81 18.49
N HIS A 89 11.66 8.14 19.12
CA HIS A 89 13.07 8.45 18.93
C HIS A 89 13.56 8.09 17.53
N CYS A 90 13.17 6.91 17.03
CA CYS A 90 13.38 6.52 15.64
C CYS A 90 12.82 7.59 14.69
N ASN A 91 11.65 8.16 14.95
CA ASN A 91 11.01 9.14 14.06
C ASN A 91 11.76 10.47 14.00
N ARG A 92 12.47 10.81 15.08
CA ARG A 92 13.29 12.03 15.14
C ARG A 92 14.62 11.87 14.42
N ILE A 93 15.25 10.71 14.58
CA ILE A 93 16.54 10.40 13.93
C ILE A 93 16.31 10.07 12.46
N PHE A 94 15.33 9.23 12.20
CA PHE A 94 14.99 8.72 10.88
C PHE A 94 13.71 9.39 10.39
N GLY A 95 13.86 10.28 9.43
CA GLY A 95 12.74 10.85 8.71
C GLY A 95 12.10 9.88 7.70
N PRO A 96 10.97 10.29 7.08
CA PRO A 96 10.30 9.51 6.05
C PRO A 96 11.20 9.14 4.85
N ASP A 97 12.22 9.96 4.59
CA ASP A 97 13.12 9.83 3.44
C ASP A 97 14.49 9.22 3.80
N SER A 98 14.75 8.94 5.07
CA SER A 98 16.06 8.45 5.52
C SER A 98 16.16 6.94 5.63
N ILE A 99 15.05 6.21 5.44
CA ILE A 99 15.04 4.76 5.50
C ILE A 99 14.63 4.22 4.13
N LEU A 100 15.50 3.39 3.58
CA LEU A 100 15.30 2.76 2.28
C LEU A 100 14.68 1.37 2.49
N PRO A 101 13.70 0.95 1.67
CA PRO A 101 13.17 -0.42 1.62
C PRO A 101 14.20 -1.55 1.59
N HIS A 102 15.41 -1.30 1.09
CA HIS A 102 16.52 -2.27 1.11
C HIS A 102 17.36 -2.26 2.39
N ASP A 103 17.10 -1.33 3.32
CA ASP A 103 17.71 -1.29 4.65
C ASP A 103 17.09 -2.36 5.55
N LYS A 104 17.38 -3.62 5.22
CA LYS A 104 17.03 -4.75 6.06
C LYS A 104 17.84 -4.67 7.34
N ILE A 105 17.18 -4.96 8.46
CA ILE A 105 17.83 -5.02 9.77
C ILE A 105 17.66 -6.42 10.35
N ASP A 106 18.65 -6.90 11.09
CA ASP A 106 18.59 -8.15 11.84
C ASP A 106 18.41 -7.84 13.33
N ASP A 107 17.29 -8.26 13.91
CA ASP A 107 17.00 -8.11 15.33
C ASP A 107 17.59 -9.23 16.20
N GLY A 108 18.44 -10.06 15.59
CA GLY A 108 19.10 -11.23 16.16
C GLY A 108 18.23 -12.48 16.21
N ASP A 109 16.96 -12.41 15.81
CA ASP A 109 16.05 -13.54 15.64
C ASP A 109 15.41 -13.56 14.23
N GLY A 110 15.79 -12.63 13.36
CA GLY A 110 15.42 -12.61 11.96
C GLY A 110 15.39 -11.21 11.35
N GLU A 111 15.36 -11.17 10.03
CA GLU A 111 15.38 -9.90 9.30
C GLU A 111 14.01 -9.19 9.33
N SER A 112 14.02 -7.87 9.33
CA SER A 112 12.83 -7.00 9.23
C SER A 112 13.14 -5.75 8.41
N ILE A 113 12.09 -5.07 7.95
CA ILE A 113 12.14 -3.71 7.43
C ILE A 113 11.36 -2.82 8.41
N VAL A 114 11.92 -1.67 8.77
CA VAL A 114 11.27 -0.67 9.61
C VAL A 114 11.02 0.55 8.72
N LEU A 115 9.80 0.71 8.23
CA LEU A 115 9.43 1.80 7.34
C LEU A 115 8.76 2.93 8.12
N PRO A 116 9.02 4.19 7.78
CA PRO A 116 8.27 5.29 8.34
C PRO A 116 6.80 5.25 7.88
N ILE A 117 5.92 5.63 8.80
CA ILE A 117 4.51 5.86 8.56
C ILE A 117 4.35 7.32 8.18
N TYR A 118 3.81 7.56 6.99
CA TYR A 118 3.49 8.91 6.57
C TYR A 118 2.21 9.37 7.28
N PRO A 119 2.24 10.47 8.05
CA PRO A 119 1.05 11.03 8.65
C PRO A 119 0.08 11.48 7.54
N GLY A 120 -1.22 11.24 7.74
CA GLY A 120 -2.24 11.76 6.83
C GLY A 120 -3.49 10.90 6.73
N PHE A 121 -3.35 9.57 6.64
CA PHE A 121 -4.48 8.67 6.40
C PHE A 121 -4.69 7.73 7.58
N GLY A 122 -5.73 8.01 8.37
CA GLY A 122 -6.23 7.10 9.41
C GLY A 122 -5.22 6.69 10.48
N GLY A 123 -4.29 7.57 10.87
CA GLY A 123 -3.26 7.28 11.89
C GLY A 123 -3.82 6.75 13.21
N GLY A 124 -5.06 7.11 13.55
CA GLY A 124 -5.80 6.58 14.71
C GLY A 124 -6.57 5.26 14.49
N LYS A 125 -6.41 4.56 13.35
CA LYS A 125 -7.17 3.32 13.01
C LYS A 125 -6.38 2.00 12.82
N ARG A 126 -5.04 2.01 12.69
CA ARG A 126 -4.06 0.88 12.77
C ARG A 126 -4.16 -0.08 13.98
N ARG A 127 -5.28 -0.78 14.18
CA ARG A 127 -5.52 -1.77 15.26
C ARG A 127 -4.88 -3.14 15.05
N GLU A 128 -4.27 -3.47 13.91
CA GLU A 128 -3.76 -4.84 13.66
C GLU A 128 -2.50 -4.93 12.78
N GLN A 129 -1.66 -3.89 12.77
CA GLN A 129 -0.34 -3.99 12.13
C GLN A 129 0.55 -4.98 12.91
N TYR A 130 1.49 -5.64 12.23
CA TYR A 130 2.53 -6.47 12.86
C TYR A 130 3.09 -5.82 14.14
N GLY A 131 2.68 -6.34 15.31
CA GLY A 131 3.17 -5.94 16.64
C GLY A 131 2.52 -4.70 17.23
N ASN A 132 1.47 -4.15 16.62
CA ASN A 132 0.82 -2.91 17.02
C ASN A 132 -0.71 -3.08 17.05
N THR A 133 -1.23 -3.80 18.05
CA THR A 133 -2.67 -4.10 18.16
C THR A 133 -3.50 -2.99 18.80
N ALA A 134 -2.87 -2.05 19.50
CA ALA A 134 -3.53 -0.94 20.18
C ALA A 134 -2.82 0.41 20.04
N PHE A 135 -2.18 0.67 18.89
CA PHE A 135 -1.62 1.98 18.53
C PHE A 135 -0.40 2.45 19.32
N TRP A 136 0.42 1.52 19.76
CA TRP A 136 1.69 1.80 20.41
C TRP A 136 2.77 2.27 19.42
N LEU A 137 2.74 1.83 18.16
CA LEU A 137 3.51 2.46 17.07
C LEU A 137 2.66 3.50 16.36
N LYS A 138 3.15 4.73 16.34
CA LYS A 138 2.56 5.86 15.64
C LYS A 138 3.36 6.22 14.39
N HIS A 139 4.66 5.97 14.41
CA HIS A 139 5.59 6.50 13.41
C HIS A 139 6.21 5.45 12.50
N HIS A 140 6.24 4.17 12.88
CA HIS A 140 6.85 3.14 12.03
C HIS A 140 5.98 1.90 11.80
N ARG A 141 6.16 1.34 10.60
CA ARG A 141 5.72 0.00 10.21
C ARG A 141 6.90 -0.96 10.28
N VAL A 142 6.82 -1.94 11.18
CA VAL A 142 7.78 -3.05 11.22
C VAL A 142 7.22 -4.23 10.44
N ILE A 143 7.95 -4.66 9.42
CA ILE A 143 7.57 -5.76 8.54
C ILE A 143 8.63 -6.86 8.67
N PRO A 144 8.29 -8.05 9.19
CA PRO A 144 9.25 -9.14 9.28
C PRO A 144 9.44 -9.79 7.89
N LEU A 145 10.68 -10.09 7.50
CA LEU A 145 11.02 -10.56 6.14
C LEU A 145 10.76 -12.05 5.88
N ASN A 146 10.25 -12.77 6.88
CA ASN A 146 9.58 -14.04 6.67
C ASN A 146 8.16 -13.87 6.08
N ALA A 147 7.63 -12.64 6.02
CA ALA A 147 6.41 -12.35 5.31
C ALA A 147 6.66 -12.40 3.79
N PRO A 148 5.71 -12.92 3.00
CA PRO A 148 5.78 -12.81 1.56
C PRO A 148 5.45 -11.34 1.18
N LEU A 149 6.42 -10.44 1.33
CA LEU A 149 6.38 -9.05 0.89
C LEU A 149 7.66 -8.66 0.14
N SER A 150 7.50 -7.87 -0.92
CA SER A 150 8.56 -7.11 -1.57
C SER A 150 8.22 -5.63 -1.52
N VAL A 151 9.17 -4.78 -1.16
CA VAL A 151 8.97 -3.32 -1.12
C VAL A 151 9.92 -2.68 -2.12
N ALA A 152 9.35 -2.05 -3.13
CA ALA A 152 10.03 -1.24 -4.14
C ALA A 152 10.10 0.23 -3.73
N GLU A 153 10.99 0.96 -4.37
CA GLU A 153 11.14 2.41 -4.26
C GLU A 153 10.90 3.06 -5.61
N ILE A 154 10.55 4.35 -5.58
CA ILE A 154 10.65 5.20 -6.76
C ILE A 154 12.14 5.22 -7.19
N PRO A 155 12.47 4.93 -8.46
CA PRO A 155 13.88 4.87 -8.87
C PRO A 155 14.58 6.22 -8.66
N GLN A 156 15.86 6.17 -8.29
CA GLN A 156 16.59 7.33 -7.74
C GLN A 156 16.53 8.58 -8.65
N GLY A 157 16.58 8.43 -9.97
CA GLY A 157 16.50 9.53 -10.93
C GLY A 157 15.15 10.27 -10.98
N TYR A 158 14.11 9.69 -10.37
CA TYR A 158 12.74 10.21 -10.41
C TYR A 158 12.20 10.61 -9.04
N LYS A 159 12.96 10.39 -7.96
CA LYS A 159 12.51 10.65 -6.58
C LYS A 159 12.11 12.11 -6.37
N ASP A 160 12.91 13.05 -6.88
CA ASP A 160 12.63 14.49 -6.71
C ASP A 160 11.34 14.90 -7.42
N TRP A 161 11.19 14.49 -8.69
CA TRP A 161 9.98 14.77 -9.47
C TRP A 161 8.74 14.16 -8.82
N ALA A 162 8.79 12.88 -8.47
CA ALA A 162 7.66 12.21 -7.85
C ALA A 162 7.33 12.81 -6.48
N THR A 163 8.34 13.20 -5.69
CA THR A 163 8.14 13.87 -4.41
C THR A 163 7.46 15.22 -4.58
N GLN A 164 7.95 16.06 -5.49
CA GLN A 164 7.33 17.35 -5.77
C GLN A 164 5.86 17.21 -6.19
N HIS A 165 5.52 16.15 -6.93
CA HIS A 165 4.16 15.96 -7.43
C HIS A 165 3.27 15.13 -6.51
N LEU A 166 3.81 14.48 -5.48
CA LEU A 166 3.04 13.68 -4.53
C LEU A 166 2.99 14.31 -3.13
N ILE A 167 3.76 15.39 -2.90
CA ILE A 167 3.75 16.12 -1.62
C ILE A 167 2.60 17.14 -1.60
N GLY A 168 1.41 16.66 -1.26
CA GLY A 168 0.21 17.50 -1.13
C GLY A 168 -0.62 17.13 0.08
N GLU A 169 -1.32 18.12 0.65
CA GLU A 169 -2.35 17.89 1.68
C GLU A 169 -3.60 17.21 1.10
N MET A 170 -3.79 17.34 -0.22
CA MET A 170 -4.91 16.78 -0.95
C MET A 170 -4.39 15.85 -2.04
N VAL A 171 -4.92 14.62 -2.09
CA VAL A 171 -4.57 13.63 -3.11
C VAL A 171 -5.79 13.36 -3.98
N LYS A 172 -5.80 13.96 -5.17
CA LYS A 172 -6.79 13.70 -6.23
C LYS A 172 -6.48 12.41 -7.00
N ILE A 173 -7.48 11.53 -7.11
CA ILE A 173 -7.39 10.21 -7.74
C ILE A 173 -8.40 10.14 -8.88
N ALA A 174 -7.98 9.60 -10.02
CA ALA A 174 -8.84 9.29 -11.15
C ALA A 174 -9.13 7.77 -11.19
N ILE A 175 -10.41 7.42 -11.18
CA ILE A 175 -10.90 6.05 -11.34
C ILE A 175 -11.49 5.90 -12.74
N ILE A 176 -10.87 5.08 -13.58
CA ILE A 176 -11.32 4.84 -14.95
C ILE A 176 -12.27 3.64 -14.99
N HIS A 177 -13.31 3.69 -15.83
CA HIS A 177 -14.23 2.57 -16.04
C HIS A 177 -14.47 2.22 -17.51
N PHE A 178 -14.05 3.07 -18.46
CA PHE A 178 -14.15 2.90 -19.92
C PHE A 178 -15.59 2.69 -20.43
N ALA A 179 -16.14 3.68 -21.15
CA ALA A 179 -17.40 3.56 -21.89
C ALA A 179 -17.18 3.52 -23.42
N ASP A 180 -16.03 2.97 -23.84
CA ASP A 180 -15.62 2.90 -25.25
C ASP A 180 -16.23 1.72 -26.02
N GLY A 181 -16.95 0.83 -25.34
CA GLY A 181 -17.55 -0.37 -25.93
C GLY A 181 -16.55 -1.47 -26.27
N SER A 182 -15.26 -1.29 -25.96
CA SER A 182 -14.25 -2.35 -26.06
C SER A 182 -14.39 -3.29 -24.86
N TYR A 183 -14.30 -4.61 -25.10
CA TYR A 183 -14.48 -5.62 -24.06
C TYR A 183 -13.52 -6.79 -24.28
N PRO A 184 -13.15 -7.51 -23.21
CA PRO A 184 -12.23 -8.63 -23.34
C PRO A 184 -12.91 -9.83 -24.03
N ILE A 185 -12.17 -10.47 -24.95
CA ILE A 185 -12.62 -11.60 -25.77
C ILE A 185 -11.90 -12.89 -25.34
N THR A 186 -12.70 -13.95 -25.17
CA THR A 186 -12.20 -15.32 -24.99
C THR A 186 -12.10 -16.01 -26.36
N ARG A 187 -10.93 -16.51 -26.74
CA ARG A 187 -10.77 -17.33 -27.96
C ARG A 187 -10.83 -18.84 -27.68
N ASP A 188 -10.41 -19.27 -26.49
CA ASP A 188 -10.31 -20.68 -26.09
C ASP A 188 -10.96 -20.92 -24.71
N SER A 189 -12.29 -20.74 -24.62
CA SER A 189 -13.02 -21.15 -23.42
C SER A 189 -13.31 -22.66 -23.47
N SER A 190 -12.76 -23.41 -22.52
CA SER A 190 -13.26 -24.76 -22.25
C SER A 190 -14.56 -24.66 -21.44
N ILE A 191 -15.37 -25.72 -21.39
CA ILE A 191 -16.57 -25.75 -20.54
C ILE A 191 -16.24 -25.46 -19.06
N GLN A 192 -15.00 -25.70 -18.64
CA GLN A 192 -14.58 -25.62 -17.23
C GLN A 192 -13.76 -24.36 -16.90
N SER A 193 -13.23 -23.64 -17.90
CA SER A 193 -12.36 -22.49 -17.67
C SER A 193 -12.47 -21.39 -18.71
N PHE A 194 -12.29 -20.15 -18.28
CA PHE A 194 -12.26 -18.97 -19.15
C PHE A 194 -10.91 -18.25 -19.10
N VAL A 195 -10.47 -17.75 -20.25
CA VAL A 195 -9.29 -16.90 -20.41
C VAL A 195 -9.60 -15.86 -21.48
N PHE A 196 -9.36 -14.59 -21.18
CA PHE A 196 -9.34 -13.52 -22.16
C PHE A 196 -7.97 -13.40 -22.82
N ASN A 197 -7.93 -13.40 -24.15
CA ASN A 197 -6.67 -13.36 -24.92
C ASN A 197 -6.55 -12.09 -25.77
N ASP A 198 -7.62 -11.30 -25.84
CA ASP A 198 -7.69 -10.13 -26.72
C ASP A 198 -8.78 -9.17 -26.25
N LEU A 199 -8.87 -8.00 -26.86
CA LEU A 199 -9.99 -7.07 -26.77
C LEU A 199 -10.79 -7.06 -28.08
N SER A 200 -12.05 -6.66 -28.02
CA SER A 200 -12.87 -6.47 -29.23
C SER A 200 -12.36 -5.36 -30.14
N ASP A 201 -11.77 -4.31 -29.55
CA ASP A 201 -11.08 -3.26 -30.28
C ASP A 201 -9.94 -2.69 -29.41
N GLU A 202 -8.71 -3.12 -29.68
CA GLU A 202 -7.53 -2.61 -28.98
C GLU A 202 -7.18 -1.16 -29.34
N ALA A 203 -7.51 -0.72 -30.57
CA ALA A 203 -7.16 0.62 -31.04
C ALA A 203 -8.02 1.67 -30.33
N ILE A 204 -9.33 1.44 -30.27
CA ILE A 204 -10.27 2.28 -29.52
C ILE A 204 -9.89 2.31 -28.03
N ARG A 205 -9.55 1.15 -27.43
CA ARG A 205 -9.13 1.10 -26.02
C ARG A 205 -7.87 1.92 -25.76
N LEU A 206 -6.87 1.83 -26.64
CA LEU A 206 -5.64 2.63 -26.52
C LEU A 206 -5.94 4.13 -26.62
N GLU A 207 -6.71 4.56 -27.62
CA GLU A 207 -7.08 5.96 -27.79
C GLU A 207 -7.81 6.48 -26.55
N LYS A 208 -8.79 5.71 -26.06
CA LYS A 208 -9.54 6.06 -24.85
C LYS A 208 -8.65 6.10 -23.61
N ALA A 209 -7.72 5.16 -23.43
CA ALA A 209 -6.77 5.20 -22.31
C ALA A 209 -5.91 6.47 -22.32
N LEU A 210 -5.41 6.88 -23.49
CA LEU A 210 -4.64 8.12 -23.63
C LEU A 210 -5.49 9.37 -23.40
N GLU A 211 -6.76 9.38 -23.84
CA GLU A 211 -7.71 10.44 -23.50
C GLU A 211 -7.94 10.55 -21.99
N CYS A 212 -8.16 9.42 -21.31
CA CYS A 212 -8.37 9.37 -19.88
C CYS A 212 -7.14 9.87 -19.09
N ILE A 213 -5.92 9.47 -19.50
CA ILE A 213 -4.69 9.97 -18.86
C ILE A 213 -4.57 11.49 -19.06
N ARG A 214 -4.87 12.00 -20.25
CA ARG A 214 -4.83 13.44 -20.53
C ARG A 214 -5.84 14.22 -19.69
N ALA A 215 -7.07 13.72 -19.61
CA ALA A 215 -8.13 14.33 -18.79
C ALA A 215 -7.73 14.33 -17.30
N ALA A 216 -7.21 13.22 -16.79
CA ALA A 216 -6.73 13.13 -15.43
C ALA A 216 -5.58 14.10 -15.14
N LYS A 217 -4.63 14.26 -16.07
CA LYS A 217 -3.57 15.28 -15.96
C LYS A 217 -4.16 16.70 -15.94
N SER A 218 -5.09 17.02 -16.84
CA SER A 218 -5.72 18.36 -16.87
C SER A 218 -6.49 18.68 -15.59
N GLU A 219 -7.04 17.66 -14.95
CA GLU A 219 -7.75 17.76 -13.68
C GLU A 219 -6.83 17.76 -12.46
N GLY A 220 -5.52 17.61 -12.63
CA GLY A 220 -4.56 17.59 -11.54
C GLY A 220 -4.60 16.30 -10.71
N ALA A 221 -4.95 15.16 -11.32
CA ALA A 221 -4.88 13.87 -10.66
C ALA A 221 -3.41 13.49 -10.33
N HIS A 222 -3.23 12.90 -9.16
CA HIS A 222 -1.95 12.38 -8.66
C HIS A 222 -1.80 10.89 -8.96
N ILE A 223 -2.92 10.17 -8.87
CA ILE A 223 -3.01 8.72 -9.10
C ILE A 223 -4.13 8.48 -10.11
N LEU A 224 -3.87 7.64 -11.11
CA LEU A 224 -4.89 7.11 -12.02
C LEU A 224 -4.95 5.59 -11.90
N VAL A 225 -6.15 5.01 -11.78
CA VAL A 225 -6.35 3.56 -11.71
C VAL A 225 -7.27 3.10 -12.83
N MET A 226 -6.79 2.19 -13.67
CA MET A 226 -7.60 1.52 -14.70
C MET A 226 -8.11 0.14 -14.23
N PRO A 227 -9.21 -0.38 -14.79
CA PRO A 227 -9.80 -1.64 -14.33
C PRO A 227 -9.01 -2.90 -14.70
N GLU A 228 -9.34 -4.01 -14.05
CA GLU A 228 -8.82 -5.34 -14.40
C GLU A 228 -9.26 -5.73 -15.81
N LEU A 229 -8.45 -6.49 -16.55
CA LEU A 229 -8.77 -7.03 -17.89
C LEU A 229 -9.13 -5.97 -18.93
N THR A 230 -8.48 -4.80 -18.87
CA THR A 230 -8.74 -3.69 -19.80
C THR A 230 -7.56 -3.24 -20.65
N ILE A 231 -6.33 -3.46 -20.19
CA ILE A 231 -5.13 -2.94 -20.85
C ILE A 231 -4.18 -4.10 -21.16
N THR A 232 -4.16 -4.53 -22.42
CA THR A 232 -3.29 -5.63 -22.88
C THR A 232 -1.81 -5.24 -22.81
N PRO A 233 -0.86 -6.20 -22.81
CA PRO A 233 0.57 -5.91 -22.86
C PRO A 233 0.97 -4.99 -24.03
N VAL A 234 0.29 -5.13 -25.17
CA VAL A 234 0.51 -4.30 -26.36
C VAL A 234 0.10 -2.84 -26.10
N ILE A 235 -1.05 -2.64 -25.46
CA ILE A 235 -1.53 -1.30 -25.10
C ILE A 235 -0.60 -0.67 -24.04
N ARG A 236 -0.18 -1.43 -23.02
CA ARG A 236 0.76 -0.96 -21.99
C ARG A 236 2.05 -0.44 -22.62
N LEU A 237 2.68 -1.24 -23.50
CA LEU A 237 3.88 -0.85 -24.23
C LEU A 237 3.68 0.41 -25.09
N LYS A 238 2.53 0.54 -25.76
CA LYS A 238 2.24 1.75 -26.56
C LYS A 238 2.06 2.99 -25.69
N ILE A 239 1.46 2.85 -24.51
CA ILE A 239 1.32 3.95 -23.55
C ILE A 239 2.70 4.36 -23.02
N THR A 240 3.52 3.41 -22.55
CA THR A 240 4.86 3.73 -22.02
C THR A 240 5.75 4.39 -23.06
N ASN A 241 5.83 3.84 -24.28
CA ASN A 241 6.58 4.47 -25.38
C ASN A 241 6.08 5.88 -25.72
N LYS A 242 4.77 6.13 -25.55
CA LYS A 242 4.20 7.46 -25.80
C LYS A 242 4.58 8.45 -24.70
N LEU A 243 4.62 8.02 -23.44
CA LEU A 243 5.05 8.85 -22.31
C LEU A 243 6.52 9.25 -22.47
N ASP A 244 7.40 8.28 -22.73
CA ASP A 244 8.83 8.50 -22.97
C ASP A 244 9.08 9.53 -24.08
N LEU A 245 8.45 9.33 -25.25
CA LEU A 245 8.55 10.26 -26.38
C LEU A 245 8.04 11.67 -26.06
N LEU A 246 7.01 11.79 -25.23
CA LEU A 246 6.48 13.09 -24.84
C LEU A 246 7.40 13.77 -23.83
N ASN A 247 8.00 13.03 -22.90
CA ASN A 247 8.99 13.55 -21.97
C ASN A 247 10.19 14.13 -22.72
N GLU A 248 10.72 13.41 -23.71
CA GLU A 248 11.84 13.89 -24.54
C GLU A 248 11.51 15.19 -25.29
N LYS A 249 10.25 15.35 -25.75
CA LYS A 249 9.84 16.46 -26.63
C LYS A 249 9.29 17.67 -25.88
N GLU A 250 8.53 17.43 -24.83
CA GLU A 250 7.73 18.43 -24.11
C GLU A 250 8.20 18.61 -22.65
N GLY A 251 9.08 17.74 -22.16
CA GLY A 251 9.60 17.75 -20.80
C GLY A 251 8.60 17.25 -19.75
N GLU A 252 8.92 17.48 -18.48
CA GLU A 252 8.25 16.89 -17.32
C GLU A 252 6.75 17.25 -17.17
N ASN A 253 6.29 18.28 -17.86
CA ASN A 253 4.92 18.81 -17.78
C ASN A 253 4.05 18.43 -19.00
N HIS A 254 4.46 17.42 -19.78
CA HIS A 254 3.69 16.96 -20.93
C HIS A 254 2.27 16.52 -20.58
N ALA A 255 1.40 16.46 -21.60
CA ALA A 255 -0.05 16.30 -21.41
C ALA A 255 -0.51 14.98 -20.77
N LEU A 256 0.40 14.03 -20.51
CA LEU A 256 0.10 12.71 -19.95
C LEU A 256 0.82 12.45 -18.60
N SER A 257 1.49 13.45 -18.00
CA SER A 257 2.34 13.28 -16.82
C SER A 257 1.60 13.17 -15.47
N VAL A 258 0.65 12.22 -15.38
CA VAL A 258 0.03 11.85 -14.09
C VAL A 258 1.06 11.08 -13.24
N PRO A 259 1.36 11.49 -12.00
CA PRO A 259 2.48 10.93 -11.23
C PRO A 259 2.51 9.41 -11.13
N VAL A 260 1.40 8.78 -10.75
CA VAL A 260 1.28 7.33 -10.68
C VAL A 260 0.12 6.86 -11.55
N ILE A 261 0.40 5.96 -12.49
CA ILE A 261 -0.60 5.38 -13.39
C ILE A 261 -0.63 3.86 -13.19
N VAL A 262 -1.74 3.32 -12.71
CA VAL A 262 -1.99 1.87 -12.70
C VAL A 262 -2.68 1.48 -14.00
N LEU A 263 -1.94 0.80 -14.88
CA LEU A 263 -2.37 0.39 -16.21
C LEU A 263 -3.25 -0.85 -16.20
N GLY A 264 -4.25 -0.88 -15.33
CA GLY A 264 -5.23 -1.96 -15.24
C GLY A 264 -4.56 -3.32 -15.09
N SER A 265 -5.20 -4.36 -15.61
CA SER A 265 -4.56 -5.67 -15.75
C SER A 265 -4.96 -6.35 -17.05
N PHE A 266 -4.26 -7.43 -17.40
CA PHE A 266 -4.70 -8.37 -18.43
C PHE A 266 -4.16 -9.78 -18.19
N HIS A 267 -4.70 -10.77 -18.91
CA HIS A 267 -4.10 -12.09 -18.94
C HIS A 267 -2.86 -12.12 -19.83
N GLU A 268 -1.77 -12.67 -19.32
CA GLU A 268 -0.47 -12.68 -19.98
C GLU A 268 0.13 -14.07 -19.98
N GLN A 269 0.69 -14.45 -21.13
CA GLN A 269 1.45 -15.68 -21.24
C GLN A 269 2.77 -15.55 -20.47
N VAL A 270 3.02 -16.51 -19.58
CA VAL A 270 4.29 -16.75 -18.90
C VAL A 270 4.77 -18.17 -19.20
N GLU A 271 5.99 -18.52 -18.78
CA GLU A 271 6.61 -19.81 -19.12
C GLU A 271 5.76 -21.03 -18.72
N MET A 272 5.06 -20.97 -17.58
CA MET A 272 4.27 -22.09 -17.07
C MET A 272 2.77 -22.01 -17.35
N GLY A 273 2.26 -20.90 -17.88
CA GLY A 273 0.83 -20.72 -18.12
C GLY A 273 0.42 -19.29 -18.35
N LEU A 274 -0.76 -18.91 -17.88
CA LEU A 274 -1.29 -17.56 -17.97
C LEU A 274 -1.39 -16.95 -16.59
N ARG A 275 -1.07 -15.67 -16.45
CA ARG A 275 -1.31 -14.91 -15.21
C ARG A 275 -2.19 -13.71 -15.50
N ASN A 276 -2.90 -13.20 -14.50
CA ASN A 276 -3.54 -11.89 -14.61
C ASN A 276 -2.63 -10.87 -13.95
N HIS A 277 -2.03 -9.98 -14.73
CA HIS A 277 -0.95 -9.09 -14.29
C HIS A 277 -1.34 -7.62 -14.44
N ALA A 278 -1.01 -6.83 -13.42
CA ALA A 278 -1.18 -5.39 -13.36
C ALA A 278 0.17 -4.71 -13.06
N GLU A 279 0.35 -3.50 -13.58
CA GLU A 279 1.54 -2.69 -13.29
C GLU A 279 1.20 -1.23 -13.03
N ALA A 280 1.99 -0.60 -12.16
CA ALA A 280 2.04 0.83 -11.97
C ALA A 280 3.31 1.39 -12.61
N ILE A 281 3.15 2.51 -13.29
CA ILE A 281 4.21 3.25 -13.96
C ILE A 281 4.24 4.70 -13.50
N LEU A 282 5.38 5.34 -13.69
CA LEU A 282 5.55 6.78 -13.55
C LEU A 282 5.01 7.45 -14.81
N GLY A 283 4.06 8.38 -14.69
CA GLY A 283 3.53 9.05 -15.89
C GLY A 283 4.50 10.04 -16.54
N LEU A 284 5.66 10.31 -15.92
CA LEU A 284 6.70 11.13 -16.51
C LEU A 284 7.23 10.54 -17.81
N ASP A 285 7.53 9.24 -17.86
CA ASP A 285 8.14 8.60 -19.02
C ASP A 285 7.72 7.14 -19.22
N GLY A 286 6.82 6.64 -18.37
CA GLY A 286 6.40 5.25 -18.39
C GLY A 286 7.33 4.29 -17.64
N THR A 287 8.29 4.81 -16.86
CA THR A 287 9.15 3.99 -16.00
C THR A 287 8.31 3.09 -15.08
N TYR A 288 8.61 1.80 -15.08
CA TYR A 288 7.98 0.83 -14.18
C TYR A 288 8.27 1.15 -12.71
N LEU A 289 7.21 1.17 -11.89
CA LEU A 289 7.31 1.37 -10.44
C LEU A 289 7.19 0.03 -9.69
N PHE A 290 6.07 -0.66 -9.87
CA PHE A 290 5.81 -1.97 -9.26
C PHE A 290 4.62 -2.66 -9.93
N GLY A 291 4.39 -3.94 -9.63
CA GLY A 291 3.35 -4.74 -10.28
C GLY A 291 2.76 -5.82 -9.38
N CYS A 292 1.68 -6.41 -9.84
CA CYS A 292 0.89 -7.40 -9.11
C CYS A 292 0.39 -8.49 -10.04
N ASP A 293 0.71 -9.75 -9.73
CA ASP A 293 0.06 -10.92 -10.32
C ASP A 293 -1.10 -11.34 -9.43
N LYS A 294 -2.25 -11.66 -10.03
CA LYS A 294 -3.46 -12.08 -9.31
C LYS A 294 -3.21 -13.39 -8.58
N ARG A 295 -3.66 -13.46 -7.33
CA ARG A 295 -3.41 -14.58 -6.41
C ARG A 295 -4.67 -15.42 -6.16
N ARG A 296 -5.83 -14.94 -6.60
CA ARG A 296 -7.13 -15.60 -6.46
C ARG A 296 -7.89 -15.63 -7.79
N SER A 297 -8.01 -16.82 -8.36
CA SER A 297 -8.91 -17.06 -9.50
C SER A 297 -10.37 -16.82 -9.11
N VAL A 298 -11.13 -16.18 -10.00
CA VAL A 298 -12.59 -16.07 -9.88
C VAL A 298 -13.30 -17.25 -10.57
N THR A 299 -14.53 -17.54 -10.16
CA THR A 299 -15.43 -18.42 -10.89
C THR A 299 -16.60 -17.57 -11.40
N PHE A 300 -16.88 -17.63 -12.69
CA PHE A 300 -17.97 -16.91 -13.34
C PHE A 300 -18.73 -17.88 -14.24
N ASN A 301 -20.06 -17.91 -14.14
CA ASN A 301 -20.93 -18.83 -14.90
C ASN A 301 -20.49 -20.31 -14.85
N ASN A 302 -20.07 -20.77 -13.66
CA ASN A 302 -19.50 -22.11 -13.42
C ASN A 302 -18.17 -22.41 -14.16
N CYS A 303 -17.56 -21.41 -14.80
CA CYS A 303 -16.24 -21.50 -15.41
C CYS A 303 -15.21 -20.84 -14.48
N ARG A 304 -14.11 -21.55 -14.21
CA ARG A 304 -13.01 -21.01 -13.41
C ARG A 304 -12.09 -20.16 -14.28
N GLU A 305 -11.58 -19.05 -13.76
CA GLU A 305 -10.55 -18.28 -14.43
C GLU A 305 -9.29 -19.15 -14.62
N GLY A 306 -8.86 -19.33 -15.88
CA GLY A 306 -7.79 -20.21 -16.30
C GLY A 306 -6.40 -19.59 -16.12
N ILE A 307 -6.11 -19.05 -14.94
CA ILE A 307 -4.81 -18.44 -14.60
C ILE A 307 -4.05 -19.25 -13.56
N GLU A 308 -2.74 -19.17 -13.64
CA GLU A 308 -1.81 -19.52 -12.58
C GLU A 308 -1.82 -18.42 -11.52
N CYS A 309 -2.34 -18.75 -10.34
CA CYS A 309 -2.36 -17.84 -9.23
C CYS A 309 -0.94 -17.69 -8.67
N ALA A 310 -0.47 -16.46 -8.53
CA ALA A 310 0.84 -16.18 -7.97
C ALA A 310 0.97 -16.70 -6.52
N SER A 311 2.10 -17.36 -6.24
CA SER A 311 2.49 -17.81 -4.89
C SER A 311 3.31 -16.74 -4.14
N THR A 312 3.73 -15.70 -4.86
CA THR A 312 4.77 -14.72 -4.51
C THR A 312 4.27 -13.54 -3.69
N PRO A 313 5.21 -12.83 -3.04
CA PRO A 313 4.92 -11.72 -2.14
C PRO A 313 3.99 -10.64 -2.69
N LEU A 314 3.22 -10.00 -1.80
CA LEU A 314 2.64 -8.70 -2.12
C LEU A 314 3.79 -7.76 -2.49
N THR A 315 3.69 -7.05 -3.60
CA THR A 315 4.67 -6.01 -3.94
C THR A 315 4.06 -4.67 -3.59
N CYS A 316 4.85 -3.84 -2.91
CA CYS A 316 4.44 -2.51 -2.48
C CYS A 316 5.45 -1.48 -2.95
N LEU A 317 5.02 -0.23 -3.04
CA LEU A 317 5.84 0.91 -3.43
C LEU A 317 5.87 1.89 -2.26
N LEU A 318 7.06 2.21 -1.76
CA LEU A 318 7.22 3.32 -0.84
C LEU A 318 7.18 4.64 -1.61
N THR A 319 6.27 5.52 -1.21
CA THR A 319 6.08 6.85 -1.83
C THR A 319 5.98 7.94 -0.77
N PRO A 320 6.09 9.22 -1.16
CA PRO A 320 5.79 10.38 -0.29
C PRO A 320 4.35 10.44 0.23
N LEU A 321 3.43 9.63 -0.34
CA LEU A 321 2.07 9.43 0.14
C LEU A 321 1.93 8.28 1.15
N GLY A 322 3.00 7.55 1.42
CA GLY A 322 2.99 6.31 2.21
C GLY A 322 3.26 5.07 1.37
N LEU A 323 3.05 3.91 1.99
CA LEU A 323 3.18 2.61 1.33
C LEU A 323 1.95 2.34 0.48
N MET A 324 2.16 2.24 -0.83
CA MET A 324 1.15 1.81 -1.78
C MET A 324 1.25 0.31 -2.02
N ALA A 325 0.11 -0.36 -2.07
CA ALA A 325 -0.03 -1.75 -2.47
C ALA A 325 -1.02 -1.88 -3.63
N MET A 326 -0.97 -3.02 -4.31
CA MET A 326 -1.89 -3.36 -5.39
C MET A 326 -2.46 -4.75 -5.15
N ALA A 327 -3.74 -4.91 -5.46
CA ALA A 327 -4.45 -6.19 -5.46
C ALA A 327 -5.38 -6.24 -6.67
N ILE A 328 -5.66 -7.41 -7.22
CA ILE A 328 -6.57 -7.53 -8.37
C ILE A 328 -7.87 -8.19 -7.92
N CYS A 329 -8.97 -7.42 -7.97
CA CYS A 329 -10.33 -7.85 -7.67
C CYS A 329 -10.44 -8.70 -6.39
N LYS A 330 -10.61 -10.02 -6.55
CA LYS A 330 -10.82 -11.00 -5.49
C LYS A 330 -9.67 -11.11 -4.49
N ASP A 331 -8.44 -10.73 -4.87
CA ASP A 331 -7.28 -10.70 -3.98
C ASP A 331 -7.54 -9.84 -2.73
N MET A 332 -8.38 -8.81 -2.84
CA MET A 332 -8.67 -7.87 -1.77
C MET A 332 -9.40 -8.50 -0.58
N PHE A 333 -10.19 -9.56 -0.79
CA PHE A 333 -11.12 -10.07 0.23
C PHE A 333 -11.12 -11.60 0.40
N ASP A 334 -10.28 -12.34 -0.34
CA ASP A 334 -10.26 -13.81 -0.27
C ASP A 334 -8.93 -14.42 0.19
N GLY A 335 -8.98 -15.11 1.34
CA GLY A 335 -7.91 -15.89 1.98
C GLY A 335 -6.53 -15.23 2.09
N LYS A 336 -5.45 -15.91 1.69
CA LYS A 336 -4.07 -15.50 2.07
C LYS A 336 -3.68 -14.07 1.64
N PRO A 337 -3.99 -13.61 0.40
CA PRO A 337 -3.71 -12.23 0.01
C PRO A 337 -4.45 -11.20 0.86
N ALA A 338 -5.73 -11.41 1.15
CA ALA A 338 -6.53 -10.50 1.99
C ALA A 338 -6.00 -10.45 3.44
N ALA A 339 -5.60 -11.59 4.00
CA ALA A 339 -4.95 -11.65 5.30
C ALA A 339 -3.62 -10.87 5.29
N ALA A 340 -2.79 -11.04 4.24
CA ALA A 340 -1.53 -10.32 4.10
C ALA A 340 -1.74 -8.80 3.96
N LEU A 341 -2.75 -8.36 3.21
CA LEU A 341 -3.13 -6.94 3.11
C LEU A 341 -3.56 -6.36 4.46
N SER A 342 -4.32 -7.13 5.24
CA SER A 342 -4.75 -6.72 6.58
C SER A 342 -3.56 -6.57 7.52
N SER A 343 -2.64 -7.54 7.54
CA SER A 343 -1.44 -7.51 8.38
C SER A 343 -0.43 -6.43 7.96
N LEU A 344 -0.32 -6.16 6.65
CA LEU A 344 0.52 -5.09 6.12
C LEU A 344 -0.07 -3.72 6.44
N SER A 345 -1.40 -3.58 6.31
CA SER A 345 -2.12 -2.31 6.46
C SER A 345 -1.50 -1.19 5.61
N PRO A 346 -1.43 -1.31 4.27
CA PRO A 346 -0.84 -0.28 3.42
C PRO A 346 -1.59 1.05 3.56
N ASP A 347 -0.92 2.16 3.27
CA ASP A 347 -1.54 3.49 3.32
C ASP A 347 -2.52 3.65 2.15
N TRP A 348 -2.16 3.08 0.99
CA TRP A 348 -2.97 3.05 -0.21
C TRP A 348 -3.10 1.63 -0.76
N LEU A 349 -4.30 1.26 -1.16
CA LEU A 349 -4.56 0.02 -1.90
C LEU A 349 -5.26 0.35 -3.22
N LEU A 350 -4.56 0.10 -4.33
CA LEU A 350 -5.05 0.33 -5.69
C LEU A 350 -5.55 -0.99 -6.27
N VAL A 351 -6.81 -1.03 -6.72
CA VAL A 351 -7.49 -2.27 -7.09
C VAL A 351 -8.12 -2.17 -8.48
N PRO A 352 -7.43 -2.65 -9.53
CA PRO A 352 -8.07 -3.03 -10.78
C PRO A 352 -9.08 -4.14 -10.50
N SER A 353 -10.32 -3.96 -10.94
CA SER A 353 -11.42 -4.90 -10.70
C SER A 353 -12.34 -5.08 -11.91
N MET A 354 -12.93 -6.26 -12.00
CA MET A 354 -13.99 -6.62 -12.92
C MET A 354 -15.01 -7.45 -12.14
N SER A 355 -16.11 -6.81 -11.74
CA SER A 355 -17.10 -7.42 -10.86
C SER A 355 -18.50 -6.88 -11.10
N GLU A 356 -19.49 -7.76 -11.04
CA GLU A 356 -20.91 -7.38 -11.10
C GLU A 356 -21.36 -6.60 -9.85
N LYS A 357 -20.74 -6.88 -8.70
CA LYS A 357 -21.15 -6.33 -7.40
C LYS A 357 -19.94 -5.96 -6.55
N LEU A 358 -19.88 -4.69 -6.18
CA LEU A 358 -18.79 -4.17 -5.34
C LEU A 358 -19.01 -4.33 -3.83
N ASN A 359 -20.09 -4.98 -3.38
CA ASN A 359 -20.34 -5.17 -1.93
C ASN A 359 -19.17 -5.85 -1.19
N PRO A 360 -18.55 -6.94 -1.70
CA PRO A 360 -17.38 -7.54 -1.05
C PRO A 360 -16.18 -6.58 -0.99
N HIS A 361 -15.95 -5.83 -2.07
CA HIS A 361 -14.89 -4.81 -2.13
C HIS A 361 -15.13 -3.70 -1.10
N ARG A 362 -16.37 -3.20 -0.98
CA ARG A 362 -16.73 -2.16 -0.01
C ARG A 362 -16.60 -2.64 1.43
N ALA A 363 -16.99 -3.89 1.72
CA ALA A 363 -16.83 -4.50 3.03
C ALA A 363 -15.34 -4.65 3.42
N ALA A 364 -14.52 -5.16 2.50
CA ALA A 364 -13.07 -5.26 2.72
C ALA A 364 -12.40 -3.89 2.81
N ALA A 365 -12.83 -2.91 2.02
CA ALA A 365 -12.31 -1.53 2.10
C ALA A 365 -12.60 -0.92 3.47
N LYS A 366 -13.82 -1.13 3.98
CA LYS A 366 -14.22 -0.72 5.33
C LYS A 366 -13.37 -1.37 6.40
N GLN A 367 -13.16 -2.68 6.30
CA GLN A 367 -12.31 -3.39 7.25
C GLN A 367 -10.88 -2.83 7.25
N LEU A 368 -10.23 -2.74 6.07
CA LEU A 368 -8.86 -2.24 5.94
C LEU A 368 -8.74 -0.78 6.43
N HIS A 369 -9.74 0.05 6.17
CA HIS A 369 -9.77 1.41 6.67
C HIS A 369 -9.94 1.47 8.20
N ASP A 370 -10.86 0.69 8.75
CA ASP A 370 -11.12 0.66 10.19
C ASP A 370 -9.97 0.04 11.00
N THR A 371 -9.20 -0.87 10.40
CA THR A 371 -8.08 -1.56 11.05
C THR A 371 -6.71 -1.00 10.73
N GLY A 372 -6.54 -0.29 9.62
CA GLY A 372 -5.24 0.16 9.11
C GLY A 372 -5.20 1.63 8.69
N GLY A 373 -6.36 2.27 8.56
CA GLY A 373 -6.46 3.60 7.95
C GLY A 373 -6.28 3.60 6.43
N THR A 374 -6.21 2.43 5.79
CA THR A 374 -5.96 2.28 4.36
C THR A 374 -7.00 3.04 3.52
N VAL A 375 -6.52 3.82 2.56
CA VAL A 375 -7.36 4.36 1.50
C VAL A 375 -7.41 3.36 0.35
N VAL A 376 -8.61 2.90 0.02
CA VAL A 376 -8.82 1.92 -1.05
C VAL A 376 -9.44 2.60 -2.26
N ALA A 377 -8.79 2.48 -3.41
CA ALA A 377 -9.26 2.93 -4.70
C ALA A 377 -9.55 1.72 -5.61
N VAL A 378 -10.81 1.51 -5.95
CA VAL A 378 -11.27 0.41 -6.82
C VAL A 378 -11.72 0.98 -8.16
N ALA A 379 -11.09 0.55 -9.25
CA ALA A 379 -11.51 0.82 -10.62
C ALA A 379 -12.17 -0.44 -11.18
N ASN A 380 -13.46 -0.37 -11.49
CA ASN A 380 -14.24 -1.53 -11.90
C ASN A 380 -14.71 -1.37 -13.35
N GLN A 381 -14.65 -2.45 -14.14
CA GLN A 381 -15.29 -2.50 -15.45
C GLN A 381 -16.50 -3.44 -15.47
N GLU A 382 -17.31 -3.30 -16.52
CA GLU A 382 -18.47 -4.15 -16.78
C GLU A 382 -18.08 -5.61 -17.01
N MET A 383 -18.85 -6.53 -16.43
CA MET A 383 -18.78 -7.94 -16.79
C MET A 383 -19.57 -8.21 -18.08
N PRO A 384 -19.07 -9.04 -19.03
CA PRO A 384 -19.77 -9.34 -20.27
C PRO A 384 -21.23 -9.74 -20.04
N GLY A 385 -22.15 -8.96 -20.61
CA GLY A 385 -23.59 -9.21 -20.56
C GLY A 385 -24.34 -8.61 -19.36
N ILE A 386 -23.68 -7.83 -18.49
CA ILE A 386 -24.28 -7.27 -17.26
C ILE A 386 -24.45 -5.75 -17.35
N LYS A 387 -25.69 -5.29 -17.54
CA LYS A 387 -26.00 -3.85 -17.57
C LYS A 387 -26.11 -3.25 -16.16
N GLY A 388 -25.71 -1.99 -16.01
CA GLY A 388 -25.94 -1.20 -14.79
C GLY A 388 -24.99 -1.57 -13.65
N TYR A 389 -23.69 -1.57 -13.93
CA TYR A 389 -22.65 -1.87 -12.96
C TYR A 389 -22.16 -0.60 -12.23
N ASP A 390 -21.47 -0.80 -11.10
CA ASP A 390 -20.83 0.28 -10.34
C ASP A 390 -19.40 0.49 -10.86
N PRO A 391 -19.04 1.68 -11.39
CA PRO A 391 -17.75 1.93 -12.05
C PRO A 391 -16.55 1.90 -11.10
N GLY A 392 -16.80 1.88 -9.79
CA GLY A 392 -15.75 1.87 -8.77
C GLY A 392 -16.02 2.85 -7.65
N PHE A 393 -15.03 3.00 -6.78
CA PHE A 393 -15.09 3.94 -5.66
C PHE A 393 -13.70 4.18 -5.05
N VAL A 394 -13.58 5.29 -4.33
CA VAL A 394 -12.58 5.47 -3.28
C VAL A 394 -13.31 5.39 -1.94
N HIS A 395 -12.81 4.59 -1.00
CA HIS A 395 -13.53 4.34 0.24
C HIS A 395 -13.53 5.55 1.18
N HIS A 396 -14.68 5.83 1.81
CA HIS A 396 -14.94 6.93 2.75
C HIS A 396 -14.87 8.36 2.20
N GLU A 397 -14.75 8.54 0.89
CA GLU A 397 -14.72 9.86 0.27
C GLU A 397 -15.94 10.04 -0.65
N GLU A 398 -16.46 11.27 -0.68
CA GLU A 398 -17.59 11.62 -1.54
C GLU A 398 -17.11 11.79 -2.99
N ARG A 399 -17.98 11.42 -3.94
CA ARG A 399 -17.70 11.58 -5.37
C ARG A 399 -17.76 13.07 -5.71
N GLU A 400 -16.69 13.61 -6.27
CA GLU A 400 -16.64 15.02 -6.68
C GLU A 400 -17.30 15.18 -8.05
N ASP A 401 -16.77 14.46 -9.04
CA ASP A 401 -17.25 14.52 -10.43
C ASP A 401 -17.21 13.15 -11.09
N CYS A 402 -18.26 12.83 -11.85
CA CYS A 402 -18.37 11.60 -12.62
C CYS A 402 -18.69 11.93 -14.08
N THR A 403 -17.78 11.53 -14.96
CA THR A 403 -17.99 11.56 -16.41
C THR A 403 -18.33 10.15 -16.91
N THR A 404 -18.68 10.05 -18.19
CA THR A 404 -19.00 8.76 -18.83
C THR A 404 -17.83 7.77 -18.81
N ASP A 405 -16.57 8.23 -18.68
CA ASP A 405 -15.39 7.35 -18.80
C ASP A 405 -14.57 7.26 -17.50
N MET A 406 -14.71 8.22 -16.58
CA MET A 406 -13.94 8.28 -15.34
C MET A 406 -14.63 9.07 -14.22
N MET A 407 -14.13 8.90 -13.00
CA MET A 407 -14.55 9.60 -11.80
C MET A 407 -13.34 10.16 -11.05
N PHE A 408 -13.51 11.36 -10.47
CA PHE A 408 -12.51 11.98 -9.60
C PHE A 408 -12.92 11.94 -8.14
N VAL A 409 -11.94 11.71 -7.28
CA VAL A 409 -12.10 11.79 -5.83
C VAL A 409 -10.85 12.45 -5.24
N THR A 410 -11.03 13.46 -4.39
CA THR A 410 -9.94 14.08 -3.66
C THR A 410 -9.96 13.64 -2.21
N VAL A 411 -8.82 13.13 -1.72
CA VAL A 411 -8.65 12.64 -0.35
C VAL A 411 -7.79 13.62 0.42
N ALA A 412 -8.32 14.14 1.53
CA ALA A 412 -7.56 15.00 2.42
C ALA A 412 -6.64 14.20 3.36
N ARG A 413 -5.39 14.62 3.49
CA ARG A 413 -4.49 14.17 4.56
C ARG A 413 -4.89 14.86 5.85
N LYS A 414 -5.45 14.11 6.80
CA LYS A 414 -6.00 14.65 8.05
C LYS A 414 -4.96 14.96 9.13
N ASP A 415 -3.71 14.52 8.95
CA ASP A 415 -2.61 14.76 9.91
C ASP A 415 -1.55 15.73 9.34
N ASN A 416 -1.85 17.04 9.36
CA ASN A 416 -0.89 18.10 9.02
C ASN A 416 0.12 18.41 10.16
N HIS A 417 0.18 17.59 11.23
CA HIS A 417 0.99 17.91 12.40
C HIS A 417 2.48 17.58 12.29
N LEU A 418 2.97 17.08 11.17
CA LEU A 418 4.40 16.77 11.01
C LEU A 418 5.00 17.49 9.81
N ARG A 419 5.86 18.47 10.17
CA ARG A 419 6.89 19.18 9.40
C ARG A 419 6.49 20.53 8.77
N ARG A 420 6.45 21.55 9.62
CA ARG A 420 7.32 22.73 9.39
C ARG A 420 8.66 22.43 10.06
N ILE A 421 9.57 21.75 9.37
CA ILE A 421 10.99 21.82 9.73
C ILE A 421 11.50 23.09 9.05
N LYS A 422 11.96 24.03 9.88
CA LYS A 422 12.64 25.25 9.44
C LYS A 422 14.05 24.93 8.97
#